data_AF-E6QDC6-F1
#
_entry.id   AF-E6QDC6-F1
#
_cell.length_a   1.000
_cell.length_b   1.000
_cell.length_c   1.000
_cell.angle_alpha   90.00
_cell.angle_beta   90.00
_cell.angle_gamma   90.00
#
_symmetry.space_group_name_H-M   'P 1'
#
loop_
_entity.id
_entity.type
_entity.pdbx_description
1 polymer ?
#
loop_
_entity_poly.entity_id
_entity_poly.type
_entity_poly.pdbx_seq_one_letter_code
_entity_poly.pdbx_strand_id
1 'polypeptide(L)'
;MSSIRQYFDTDFDHMLRVHIAYPASDIPCDASLFYDANANSAFLAFYFGNAALQPSDFERVLGTLKYGTSQVSLRGGIVLPSARVFHGGLRVHNENPFKVEYQLFGDPAWRDLLGIPPSRRVFIYVRIPGHRGHPFRLIVGSDSE
;
A
#
# COMPACT_ATOMS: atom_id res chain seq x y z
N MET A 1 3.96 22.75 5.76
CA MET A 1 2.73 21.94 5.62
C MET A 1 3.02 20.84 4.62
N SER A 2 2.85 19.58 5.02
CA SER A 2 2.96 18.43 4.12
C SER A 2 1.73 18.35 3.20
N SER A 3 1.94 18.06 1.92
CA SER A 3 0.83 17.83 0.98
C SER A 3 0.20 16.46 1.21
N ILE A 4 -1.06 16.25 0.82
CA ILE A 4 -1.69 14.90 0.83
C ILE A 4 -0.84 13.87 0.08
N ARG A 5 -0.14 14.31 -0.97
CA ARG A 5 0.80 13.46 -1.72
C ARG A 5 1.97 13.03 -0.84
N GLN A 6 2.52 13.96 -0.07
CA GLN A 6 3.59 13.65 0.87
C GLN A 6 3.13 12.63 1.92
N TYR A 7 1.90 12.73 2.44
CA TYR A 7 1.36 11.70 3.34
C TYR A 7 1.30 10.32 2.66
N PHE A 8 0.79 10.23 1.44
CA PHE A 8 0.82 8.97 0.69
C PHE A 8 2.25 8.43 0.50
N ASP A 9 3.20 9.31 0.24
CA ASP A 9 4.60 8.93 -0.01
C ASP A 9 5.38 8.61 1.29
N THR A 10 5.00 9.14 2.45
CA THR A 10 5.75 8.96 3.71
C THR A 10 5.03 8.13 4.75
N ASP A 11 3.71 7.93 4.63
CA ASP A 11 2.99 7.03 5.52
C ASP A 11 3.53 5.61 5.33
N PHE A 12 3.62 4.91 6.46
CA PHE A 12 4.09 3.52 6.54
C PHE A 12 5.52 3.31 6.05
N ASP A 13 6.41 4.26 6.37
CA ASP A 13 7.86 4.18 6.08
C ASP A 13 8.59 2.99 6.72
N HIS A 14 7.95 2.30 7.66
CA HIS A 14 8.41 1.05 8.29
C HIS A 14 8.00 -0.22 7.53
N MET A 15 7.22 -0.09 6.45
CA MET A 15 6.71 -1.20 5.66
C MET A 15 7.38 -1.27 4.29
N LEU A 16 7.45 -2.47 3.70
CA LEU A 16 7.83 -2.60 2.29
C LEU A 16 6.69 -2.04 1.46
N ARG A 17 7.00 -1.11 0.56
CA ARG A 17 6.04 -0.59 -0.42
C ARG A 17 6.34 -1.15 -1.79
N VAL A 18 5.32 -1.67 -2.46
CA VAL A 18 5.38 -2.12 -3.85
C VAL A 18 4.45 -1.25 -4.67
N HIS A 19 5.01 -0.45 -5.57
CA HIS A 19 4.19 0.36 -6.47
C HIS A 19 3.56 -0.51 -7.55
N ILE A 20 2.25 -0.36 -7.76
CA ILE A 20 1.48 -1.23 -8.63
C ILE A 20 0.66 -0.44 -9.66
N ALA A 21 0.45 -1.06 -10.83
CA ALA A 21 -0.58 -0.68 -11.76
C ALA A 21 -1.86 -1.41 -11.33
N TYR A 22 -2.86 -0.64 -10.93
CA TYR A 22 -4.17 -1.19 -10.61
C TYR A 22 -5.03 -1.23 -11.87
N PRO A 23 -5.32 -2.41 -12.44
CA PRO A 23 -5.89 -2.53 -13.79
C PRO A 23 -7.40 -2.28 -13.85
N ALA A 24 -8.07 -2.22 -12.70
CA ALA A 24 -9.52 -2.35 -12.62
C ALA A 24 -10.29 -1.01 -12.50
N SER A 25 -9.61 0.13 -12.62
CA SER A 25 -10.27 1.44 -12.58
C SER A 25 -9.90 2.29 -13.79
N ASP A 26 -10.91 2.85 -14.44
CA ASP A 26 -10.79 3.93 -15.43
C ASP A 26 -10.43 5.29 -14.78
N ILE A 27 -10.44 5.35 -13.44
CA ILE A 27 -10.05 6.53 -12.67
C ILE A 27 -8.52 6.50 -12.50
N PRO A 28 -7.80 7.49 -13.04
CA PRO A 28 -6.36 7.58 -12.87
C PRO A 28 -5.98 7.70 -11.40
N CYS A 29 -5.20 6.74 -10.91
CA CYS A 29 -4.69 6.72 -9.55
C CYS A 29 -3.28 6.14 -9.48
N ASP A 30 -2.56 6.52 -8.43
CA ASP A 30 -1.36 5.81 -8.02
C ASP A 30 -1.75 4.81 -6.93
N ALA A 31 -1.24 3.59 -7.04
CA ALA A 31 -1.56 2.51 -6.12
C ALA A 31 -0.29 1.87 -5.60
N SER A 32 -0.29 1.50 -4.32
CA SER A 32 0.80 0.75 -3.71
C SER A 32 0.26 -0.35 -2.80
N LEU A 33 0.93 -1.50 -2.80
CA LEU A 33 0.81 -2.52 -1.78
C LEU A 33 1.82 -2.26 -0.67
N PHE A 34 1.39 -2.39 0.57
CA PHE A 34 2.24 -2.29 1.75
C PHE A 34 2.29 -3.63 2.45
N TYR A 35 3.48 -4.07 2.84
CA TYR A 35 3.71 -5.29 3.60
C TYR A 35 4.34 -4.94 4.95
N ASP A 36 3.62 -5.23 6.03
CA ASP A 36 4.06 -5.06 7.41
C ASP A 36 4.54 -6.39 7.97
N ALA A 37 5.87 -6.52 8.09
CA ALA A 37 6.51 -7.67 8.70
C ALA A 37 6.16 -7.86 10.18
N ASN A 38 5.96 -6.76 10.92
CA ASN A 38 5.69 -6.79 12.36
C ASN A 38 4.24 -7.19 12.65
N ALA A 39 3.29 -6.61 11.92
CA ALA A 39 1.88 -6.94 12.06
C ALA A 39 1.46 -8.20 11.28
N ASN A 40 2.37 -8.79 10.50
CA ASN A 40 2.10 -9.91 9.59
C ASN A 40 0.85 -9.64 8.72
N SER A 41 0.81 -8.46 8.11
CA SER A 41 -0.35 -7.97 7.36
C SER A 41 0.10 -7.18 6.12
N ALA A 42 -0.66 -7.31 5.03
CA ALA A 42 -0.49 -6.45 3.87
C ALA A 42 -1.77 -5.67 3.54
N PHE A 43 -1.67 -4.52 2.87
CA PHE A 43 -2.84 -3.73 2.48
C PHE A 43 -2.58 -2.85 1.27
N LEU A 44 -3.65 -2.30 0.70
CA LEU A 44 -3.60 -1.39 -0.44
C LEU A 44 -3.71 0.06 0.01
N ALA A 45 -3.00 0.94 -0.68
CA ALA A 45 -3.28 2.36 -0.64
C ALA A 45 -3.40 2.96 -2.04
N PHE A 46 -4.32 3.90 -2.19
CA PHE A 46 -4.57 4.64 -3.41
C PHE A 46 -4.38 6.14 -3.19
N TYR A 47 -3.74 6.78 -4.15
CA TYR A 47 -3.66 8.23 -4.25
C TYR A 47 -4.37 8.72 -5.51
N PHE A 48 -5.30 9.64 -5.30
CA PHE A 48 -6.04 10.31 -6.36
C PHE A 48 -5.63 11.78 -6.41
N GLY A 49 -4.83 12.12 -7.44
CA GLY A 49 -4.31 13.46 -7.65
C GLY A 49 -5.27 14.41 -8.38
N ASN A 50 -6.26 13.85 -9.09
CA ASN A 50 -7.28 14.62 -9.78
C ASN A 50 -8.56 14.70 -8.93
N ALA A 51 -9.21 15.84 -9.03
CA ALA A 51 -9.81 16.50 -7.89
C ALA A 51 -11.32 16.75 -8.09
N ALA A 52 -11.89 16.09 -9.09
CA ALA A 52 -13.31 16.06 -9.42
C ALA A 52 -13.92 14.67 -9.18
N LEU A 53 -13.46 13.96 -8.15
CA LEU A 53 -13.99 12.65 -7.79
C LEU A 53 -15.29 12.80 -7.00
N GLN A 54 -16.27 11.96 -7.32
CA GLN A 54 -17.51 11.81 -6.58
C GLN A 54 -17.42 10.61 -5.63
N PRO A 55 -18.25 10.55 -4.57
CA PRO A 55 -18.32 9.37 -3.69
C PRO A 55 -18.47 8.03 -4.45
N SER A 56 -19.28 8.02 -5.52
CA SER A 56 -19.50 6.85 -6.38
C SER A 56 -18.24 6.36 -7.11
N ASP A 57 -17.26 7.24 -7.33
CA ASP A 57 -15.98 6.83 -7.92
C ASP A 57 -15.20 5.91 -6.98
N PHE A 58 -15.24 6.19 -5.67
CA PHE A 58 -14.60 5.33 -4.66
C PHE A 58 -15.32 4.00 -4.52
N GLU A 59 -16.65 3.99 -4.54
CA GLU A 59 -17.44 2.75 -4.54
C GLU A 59 -17.10 1.88 -5.75
N ARG A 60 -16.94 2.48 -6.94
CA ARG A 60 -16.52 1.76 -8.14
C ARG A 60 -15.12 1.17 -8.00
N VAL A 61 -14.15 1.94 -7.51
CA VAL A 61 -12.79 1.42 -7.25
C VAL A 61 -12.84 0.27 -6.24
N LEU A 62 -13.51 0.46 -5.11
CA LEU A 62 -13.59 -0.55 -4.06
C LEU A 62 -14.36 -1.80 -4.51
N GLY A 63 -15.42 -1.65 -5.30
CA GLY A 63 -16.19 -2.75 -5.86
C GLY A 63 -15.41 -3.61 -6.87
N THR A 64 -14.31 -3.09 -7.40
CA THR A 64 -13.41 -3.87 -8.29
C THR A 64 -12.38 -4.70 -7.53
N LEU A 65 -12.21 -4.47 -6.22
CA LEU A 65 -11.27 -5.22 -5.40
C LEU A 65 -11.81 -6.62 -5.12
N LYS A 66 -11.22 -7.63 -5.78
CA LYS A 66 -11.46 -9.04 -5.49
C LYS A 66 -10.25 -9.60 -4.74
N TYR A 67 -10.28 -9.52 -3.41
CA TYR A 67 -9.20 -10.04 -2.57
C TYR A 67 -8.87 -11.50 -2.91
N GLY A 68 -7.57 -11.80 -3.05
CA GLY A 68 -7.09 -13.12 -3.45
C GLY A 68 -7.27 -13.48 -4.94
N THR A 69 -7.96 -12.65 -5.73
CA THR A 69 -8.21 -12.89 -7.16
C THR A 69 -7.64 -11.79 -8.05
N SER A 70 -7.71 -10.53 -7.62
CA SER A 70 -7.21 -9.37 -8.37
C SER A 70 -5.69 -9.46 -8.50
N GLN A 71 -5.22 -9.69 -9.73
CA GLN A 71 -3.81 -9.59 -10.06
C GLN A 71 -3.44 -8.13 -10.28
N VAL A 72 -2.30 -7.72 -9.74
CA VAL A 72 -1.73 -6.39 -9.92
C VAL A 72 -0.36 -6.53 -10.56
N SER A 73 -0.01 -5.60 -11.44
CA SER A 73 1.31 -5.58 -12.07
C SER A 73 2.20 -4.59 -11.34
N LEU A 74 3.49 -4.91 -11.20
CA LEU A 74 4.47 -3.96 -10.70
C LEU A 74 4.50 -2.73 -11.62
N ARG A 75 4.43 -1.53 -11.04
CA ARG A 75 4.54 -0.27 -11.76
C ARG A 75 5.63 0.56 -11.11
N GLY A 76 6.80 0.62 -11.76
CA GLY A 76 7.96 1.29 -11.19
C GLY A 76 8.78 0.30 -10.35
N GLY A 77 8.81 0.48 -9.04
CA GLY A 77 9.69 -0.30 -8.17
C GLY A 77 9.15 -0.54 -6.76
N ILE A 78 10.02 -1.09 -5.93
CA ILE A 78 9.79 -1.31 -4.51
C ILE A 78 10.54 -0.25 -3.71
N VAL A 79 9.95 0.19 -2.59
CA VAL A 79 10.59 1.06 -1.61
C VAL A 79 10.76 0.24 -0.34
N LEU A 80 12.01 0.10 0.10
CA LEU A 80 12.32 -0.63 1.32
C LEU A 80 11.96 0.22 2.55
N PRO A 81 11.60 -0.44 3.68
CA PRO A 81 11.47 0.21 4.97
C PRO A 81 12.71 1.04 5.31
N SER A 82 12.49 2.16 5.99
CA SER A 82 13.58 2.94 6.57
C SER A 82 14.34 2.10 7.59
N ALA A 83 15.67 2.05 7.46
CA ALA A 83 16.54 1.30 8.36
C ALA A 83 16.48 1.78 9.82
N ARG A 84 15.93 2.97 10.08
CA ARG A 84 15.76 3.52 11.43
C ARG A 84 14.56 2.92 12.18
N VAL A 85 13.58 2.41 11.45
CA VAL A 85 12.27 1.98 11.99
C VAL A 85 12.03 0.48 11.82
N PHE A 86 12.74 -0.19 10.91
CA PHE A 86 12.62 -1.63 10.72
C PHE A 86 13.52 -2.39 11.71
N HIS A 87 12.90 -3.19 12.59
CA HIS A 87 13.61 -3.95 13.61
C HIS A 87 13.98 -5.36 13.12
N GLY A 88 15.03 -5.46 12.30
CA GLY A 88 15.43 -6.73 11.73
C GLY A 88 16.36 -6.63 10.53
N GLY A 89 16.40 -7.70 9.74
CA GLY A 89 17.08 -7.78 8.45
C GLY A 89 16.10 -7.91 7.29
N LEU A 90 16.49 -7.36 6.13
CA LEU A 90 15.78 -7.53 4.86
C LEU A 90 16.75 -8.03 3.80
N ARG A 91 16.28 -8.93 2.94
CA ARG A 91 17.00 -9.40 1.76
C ARG A 91 16.11 -9.26 0.54
N VAL A 92 16.64 -8.65 -0.51
CA VAL A 92 15.97 -8.56 -1.80
C VAL A 92 16.70 -9.47 -2.77
N HIS A 93 15.95 -10.42 -3.33
CA HIS A 93 16.45 -11.33 -4.34
C HIS A 93 15.94 -10.85 -5.69
N ASN A 94 16.86 -10.38 -6.53
CA ASN A 94 16.56 -9.88 -7.88
C ASN A 94 16.43 -11.02 -8.88
N GLU A 95 15.44 -11.88 -8.65
CA GLU A 95 15.02 -12.98 -9.53
C GLU A 95 13.63 -12.70 -10.12
N ASN A 96 13.11 -13.59 -10.97
CA ASN A 96 11.78 -13.45 -11.57
C ASN A 96 10.91 -14.68 -11.24
N PRO A 97 9.85 -14.54 -10.41
CA PRO A 97 9.41 -13.31 -9.73
C PRO A 97 10.40 -12.86 -8.64
N PHE A 98 10.48 -11.56 -8.37
CA PHE A 98 11.37 -11.04 -7.32
C PHE A 98 10.90 -11.54 -5.96
N LYS A 99 11.85 -11.72 -5.03
CA LYS A 99 11.53 -12.10 -3.66
C LYS A 99 12.08 -11.09 -2.67
N VAL A 100 11.35 -10.89 -1.58
CA VAL A 100 11.81 -10.10 -0.45
C VAL A 100 11.66 -10.95 0.79
N GLU A 101 12.76 -11.21 1.48
CA GLU A 101 12.74 -11.92 2.74
C GLU A 101 12.97 -10.94 3.90
N TYR A 102 12.39 -11.27 5.04
CA TYR A 102 12.58 -10.54 6.28
C TYR A 102 12.97 -11.47 7.42
N GLN A 103 13.68 -10.89 8.39
CA GLN A 103 14.04 -11.51 9.65
C GLN A 103 13.80 -10.49 10.75
N LEU A 104 12.96 -10.79 11.74
CA LEU A 104 12.71 -9.89 12.87
C LEU A 104 13.80 -10.06 13.94
N PHE A 105 14.05 -9.00 14.72
CA PHE A 105 15.00 -9.06 15.82
C PHE A 105 14.65 -10.19 16.81
N GLY A 106 15.62 -11.05 17.13
CA GLY A 106 15.43 -12.20 18.01
C GLY A 106 14.89 -13.46 17.33
N ASP A 107 14.49 -13.39 16.06
CA ASP A 107 14.07 -14.56 15.27
C ASP A 107 15.22 -15.04 14.36
N PRO A 108 15.68 -16.30 14.47
CA PRO A 108 16.73 -16.83 13.60
C PRO A 108 16.24 -17.11 12.16
N ALA A 109 14.93 -17.17 11.91
CA ALA A 109 14.38 -17.57 10.63
C ALA A 109 14.20 -16.39 9.66
N TRP A 110 14.57 -16.62 8.40
CA TRP A 110 14.18 -15.77 7.27
C TRP A 110 12.82 -16.23 6.74
N ARG A 111 11.94 -15.27 6.47
CA ARG A 111 10.56 -15.52 6.01
C ARG A 111 10.28 -14.70 4.76
N ASP A 112 9.44 -15.22 3.87
CA ASP A 112 8.99 -14.50 2.68
C ASP A 112 8.03 -13.36 3.06
N LEU A 113 8.42 -12.13 2.75
CA LEU A 113 7.64 -10.93 3.04
C LEU A 113 6.44 -10.80 2.09
N LEU A 114 6.60 -11.21 0.83
CA LEU A 114 5.53 -11.13 -0.17
C LEU A 114 4.48 -12.22 0.03
N GLY A 115 4.81 -13.26 0.81
CA GLY A 115 3.89 -14.29 1.26
C GLY A 115 2.94 -13.87 2.39
N ILE A 116 3.11 -12.67 2.95
CA ILE A 116 2.19 -12.14 3.98
C ILE A 116 0.78 -11.98 3.37
N PRO A 117 -0.26 -12.51 4.03
CA PRO A 117 -1.62 -12.41 3.52
C PRO A 117 -2.10 -10.95 3.50
N PRO A 118 -2.74 -10.50 2.40
CA PRO A 118 -3.37 -9.20 2.36
C PRO A 118 -4.59 -9.16 3.28
N SER A 119 -4.68 -8.10 4.07
CA SER A 119 -5.89 -7.68 4.76
C SER A 119 -6.88 -7.02 3.80
N ARG A 120 -8.11 -6.83 4.26
CA ARG A 120 -9.13 -6.06 3.54
C ARG A 120 -9.05 -4.55 3.80
N ARG A 121 -7.95 -4.08 4.38
CA ARG A 121 -7.73 -2.65 4.65
C ARG A 121 -7.34 -1.94 3.36
N VAL A 122 -7.98 -0.81 3.12
CA VAL A 122 -7.66 0.08 2.01
C VAL A 122 -7.53 1.50 2.54
N PHE A 123 -6.42 2.14 2.21
CA PHE A 123 -6.19 3.56 2.51
C PHE A 123 -6.39 4.39 1.26
N ILE A 124 -7.19 5.45 1.37
CA ILE A 124 -7.47 6.34 0.24
C ILE A 124 -7.02 7.75 0.59
N TYR A 125 -6.16 8.30 -0.26
CA TYR A 125 -5.62 9.65 -0.20
C TYR A 125 -6.16 10.45 -1.38
N VAL A 126 -6.86 11.56 -1.11
CA VAL A 126 -7.51 12.37 -2.14
C VAL A 126 -7.08 13.81 -2.04
N ARG A 127 -6.66 14.39 -3.18
CA ARG A 127 -6.45 15.83 -3.28
C ARG A 127 -7.77 16.51 -3.66
N ILE A 128 -8.32 17.31 -2.75
CA ILE A 128 -9.54 18.11 -2.99
C ILE A 128 -9.14 19.56 -3.38
N PRO A 129 -9.65 20.15 -4.48
CA PRO A 129 -9.36 21.54 -4.85
C PRO A 129 -9.96 22.50 -3.84
N GLY A 130 -9.28 23.62 -3.60
CA GLY A 130 -9.82 24.71 -2.75
C GLY A 130 -9.82 24.42 -1.24
N HIS A 131 -9.64 23.16 -0.82
CA HIS A 131 -9.52 22.82 0.59
C HIS A 131 -8.06 22.97 1.06
N ARG A 132 -7.78 24.02 1.85
CA ARG A 132 -6.49 24.20 2.57
C ARG A 132 -6.48 23.49 3.95
N GLY A 133 -7.38 22.52 4.13
CA GLY A 133 -7.57 21.80 5.39
C GLY A 133 -6.75 20.51 5.46
N HIS A 134 -6.71 19.90 6.65
CA HIS A 134 -6.01 18.65 6.91
C HIS A 134 -6.41 17.54 5.92
N PRO A 135 -5.47 16.67 5.52
CA PRO A 135 -5.76 15.51 4.66
C PRO A 135 -6.82 14.62 5.30
N PHE A 136 -7.84 14.24 4.54
CA PHE A 136 -8.77 13.19 4.96
C PHE A 136 -8.15 11.83 4.62
N ARG A 137 -7.99 10.99 5.63
CA ARG A 137 -7.61 9.58 5.49
C ARG A 137 -8.86 8.75 5.65
N LEU A 138 -9.36 8.17 4.57
CA LEU A 138 -10.42 7.16 4.66
C LEU A 138 -9.75 5.80 4.86
N ILE A 139 -10.05 5.15 5.98
CA ILE A 139 -9.68 3.76 6.24
C ILE A 139 -10.94 2.94 5.98
N VAL A 140 -10.95 2.18 4.90
CA VAL A 140 -12.00 1.18 4.67
C VAL A 140 -11.44 -0.15 5.16
N GLY A 141 -11.98 -0.66 6.27
CA GLY A 141 -11.75 -2.03 6.72
C GLY A 141 -13.10 -2.73 6.81
N SER A 142 -13.23 -3.91 6.19
CA SER A 142 -14.32 -4.81 6.56
C SER A 142 -13.79 -5.71 7.67
N ASP A 143 -14.22 -5.49 8.89
CA ASP A 143 -14.16 -6.54 9.91
C ASP A 143 -15.26 -7.54 9.55
N SER A 144 -14.87 -8.77 9.28
CA SER A 144 -15.77 -9.91 9.33
C SER A 144 -14.98 -11.06 9.93
N GLU A 145 -15.56 -11.63 10.97
CA GLU A 145 -15.13 -12.73 11.84
C GLU A 145 -14.29 -13.84 11.18
#